data_AF-A0A3A8KIY7-F1
#
_entry.id   AF-A0A3A8KIY7-F1
#
_cell.length_a   1.000
_cell.length_b   1.000
_cell.length_c   1.000
_cell.angle_alpha   90.00
_cell.angle_beta   90.00
_cell.angle_gamma   90.00
#
_symmetry.space_group_name_H-M   'P 1'
#
loop_
_entity.id
_entity.type
_entity.pdbx_description
1 polymer ?
#
loop_
_entity_poly.entity_id
_entity_poly.type
_entity_poly.pdbx_seq_one_letter_code
_entity_poly.pdbx_strand_id
1 'polypeptide(L)'
;MKFRKLAVLFAACGSLVACGGGGSLPTGNDPGAPTTNPDGTVDLPGDAVQPDNGQTGGENNPDEYTKLWPLTQGSTWTYRINDPVSGVFNKTVTVLGPETVPDTQMTAIKVHSKQDRTATTGTVYEENSWQLELTNGLVVRLREEDITDGLRTRATTWSPAMMKSLAAAPASVPWEHQDAVRELITYDAGGTEGKDPTYVWKVLAKDVTVTTPAGTFTNAIKVQRDKLNKSGEVKEEKQRMYWLVPGVGKVREEGERTEELVSFDVKKP
;
A
#
# COMPACT_ATOMS: atom_id res chain seq x y z
N MET A 1 42.36 53.40 -12.90
CA MET A 1 40.88 53.54 -12.79
C MET A 1 40.27 52.29 -13.40
N LYS A 2 40.15 51.19 -12.65
CA LYS A 2 38.98 50.69 -11.88
C LYS A 2 37.79 50.24 -12.76
N PHE A 3 37.77 48.93 -13.02
CA PHE A 3 36.66 48.12 -13.52
C PHE A 3 35.48 48.13 -12.53
N ARG A 4 34.24 48.24 -13.02
CA ARG A 4 33.01 48.00 -12.25
C ARG A 4 32.44 46.63 -12.62
N LYS A 5 32.32 45.75 -11.62
CA LYS A 5 31.56 44.49 -11.68
C LYS A 5 30.20 44.68 -10.99
N LEU A 6 29.19 44.04 -11.57
CA LEU A 6 27.82 43.85 -11.08
C LEU A 6 27.81 43.20 -9.68
N ALA A 7 26.86 43.62 -8.83
CA ALA A 7 26.41 42.85 -7.67
C ALA A 7 24.89 42.81 -7.69
N VAL A 8 24.34 41.60 -7.84
CA VAL A 8 22.92 41.26 -7.74
C VAL A 8 22.64 40.93 -6.27
N LEU A 9 21.65 41.60 -5.71
CA LEU A 9 21.13 41.39 -4.37
C LEU A 9 20.20 40.16 -4.40
N PHE A 10 20.55 39.07 -3.70
CA PHE A 10 19.61 37.99 -3.40
C PHE A 10 18.94 38.28 -2.06
N ALA A 11 17.61 38.40 -2.09
CA ALA A 11 16.76 38.54 -0.92
C ALA A 11 16.66 37.20 -0.17
N ALA A 12 16.68 37.31 1.16
CA ALA A 12 16.62 36.21 2.11
C ALA A 12 15.27 35.47 2.06
N CYS A 13 15.31 34.15 1.89
CA CYS A 13 14.21 33.26 2.23
C CYS A 13 14.44 32.67 3.63
N GLY A 14 13.43 32.84 4.47
CA GLY A 14 13.42 32.44 5.86
C GLY A 14 13.56 30.92 6.05
N SER A 15 14.33 30.59 7.08
CA SER A 15 14.45 29.27 7.68
C SER A 15 13.11 28.82 8.26
N LEU A 16 12.50 27.79 7.68
CA LEU A 16 11.55 26.93 8.39
C LEU A 16 12.36 25.76 8.96
N VAL A 17 12.45 25.77 10.29
CA VAL A 17 12.97 24.68 11.11
C VAL A 17 11.93 23.56 11.06
N ALA A 18 12.20 22.51 10.29
CA ALA A 18 11.51 21.23 10.43
C ALA A 18 12.37 20.32 11.31
N CYS A 19 12.17 20.42 12.63
CA CYS A 19 12.53 19.35 13.55
C CYS A 19 11.42 18.30 13.49
N GLY A 20 11.68 17.20 12.81
CA GLY A 20 10.90 15.97 12.85
C GLY A 20 11.88 14.83 12.57
N GLY A 21 12.16 14.02 13.59
CA GLY A 21 13.25 13.06 13.61
C GLY A 21 13.26 12.11 12.42
N GLY A 22 14.16 12.37 11.48
CA GLY A 22 14.60 11.38 10.51
C GLY A 22 15.45 10.34 11.23
N GLY A 23 14.80 9.28 11.72
CA GLY A 23 15.49 8.00 11.90
C GLY A 23 16.11 7.69 10.55
N SER A 24 17.44 7.67 10.49
CA SER A 24 18.13 7.24 9.28
C SER A 24 17.66 5.81 9.03
N LEU A 25 17.10 5.54 7.84
CA LEU A 25 16.88 4.16 7.38
C LEU A 25 18.15 3.37 7.70
N PRO A 26 18.07 2.12 8.19
CA PRO A 26 19.25 1.34 8.54
C PRO A 26 20.26 1.40 7.39
N THR A 27 21.29 2.25 7.55
CA THR A 27 22.25 2.53 6.49
C THR A 27 23.18 1.35 6.45
N GLY A 28 22.95 0.44 5.51
CA GLY A 28 23.80 -0.73 5.36
C GLY A 28 23.94 -1.10 3.90
N ASN A 29 25.17 -1.10 3.41
CA ASN A 29 25.58 -1.78 2.16
C ASN A 29 25.39 -3.31 2.23
N ASP A 30 24.44 -3.80 3.03
CA ASP A 30 24.10 -5.21 3.21
C ASP A 30 22.71 -5.46 2.61
N PRO A 31 22.65 -5.97 1.37
CA PRO A 31 21.40 -6.36 0.71
C PRO A 31 20.56 -7.34 1.53
N GLY A 32 21.16 -8.08 2.47
CA GLY A 32 20.49 -9.11 3.28
C GLY A 32 20.12 -8.68 4.70
N ALA A 33 20.33 -7.42 5.09
CA ALA A 33 19.99 -6.96 6.43
C ALA A 33 18.48 -7.17 6.71
N PRO A 34 18.10 -7.73 7.88
CA PRO A 34 16.71 -7.99 8.23
C PRO A 34 15.91 -6.69 8.36
N THR A 35 14.62 -6.78 8.05
CA THR A 35 13.61 -5.72 8.19
C THR A 35 12.82 -5.83 9.50
N THR A 36 13.20 -6.78 10.37
CA THR A 36 12.61 -7.01 11.68
C THR A 36 13.56 -6.57 12.78
N ASN A 37 13.00 -6.03 13.85
CA ASN A 37 13.71 -5.64 15.05
C ASN A 37 14.19 -6.87 15.84
N PRO A 38 15.23 -6.74 16.70
CA PRO A 38 15.72 -7.84 17.53
C PRO A 38 14.66 -8.45 18.47
N ASP A 39 13.62 -7.69 18.82
CA ASP A 39 12.49 -8.15 19.63
C ASP A 39 11.41 -8.87 18.80
N GLY A 40 11.61 -9.01 17.48
CA GLY A 40 10.68 -9.63 16.56
C GLY A 40 9.54 -8.71 16.09
N THR A 41 9.62 -7.40 16.34
CA THR A 41 8.66 -6.42 15.81
C THR A 41 9.09 -5.87 14.44
N VAL A 42 8.20 -5.13 13.79
CA VAL A 42 8.46 -4.36 12.56
C VAL A 42 8.18 -2.90 12.88
N ASP A 43 9.07 -2.00 12.45
CA ASP A 43 8.88 -0.56 12.63
C ASP A 43 7.61 -0.08 11.90
N LEU A 44 6.75 0.65 12.59
CA LEU A 44 5.52 1.21 12.02
C LEU A 44 5.62 2.73 11.88
N PRO A 45 5.09 3.33 10.80
CA PRO A 45 5.03 4.79 10.62
C PRO A 45 3.92 5.47 11.45
N GLY A 46 3.37 4.77 12.45
CA GLY A 46 2.28 5.23 13.32
C GLY A 46 1.83 4.12 14.27
N ASP A 47 0.89 4.42 15.16
CA ASP A 47 0.40 3.44 16.14
C ASP A 47 -0.60 2.47 15.49
N ALA A 48 -0.46 1.18 15.80
CA ALA A 48 -1.37 0.16 15.29
C ALA A 48 -2.77 0.28 15.92
N VAL A 49 -3.80 0.19 15.08
CA VAL A 49 -5.15 -0.15 15.54
C VAL A 49 -5.16 -1.64 15.83
N GLN A 50 -5.62 -2.02 17.03
CA GLN A 50 -5.71 -3.43 17.39
C GLN A 50 -6.69 -4.12 16.43
N PRO A 51 -6.28 -5.19 15.74
CA PRO A 51 -7.19 -5.96 14.90
C PRO A 51 -8.28 -6.53 15.81
N ASP A 52 -9.54 -6.26 15.47
CA ASP A 52 -10.67 -6.74 16.25
C ASP A 52 -10.66 -8.27 16.29
N ASN A 53 -10.67 -8.86 17.49
CA ASN A 53 -10.63 -10.31 17.70
C ASN A 53 -12.03 -10.95 17.57
N GLY A 54 -12.97 -10.28 16.92
CA GLY A 54 -14.34 -10.77 16.76
C GLY A 54 -15.14 -10.81 18.06
N GLN A 55 -14.77 -10.00 19.05
CA GLN A 55 -15.60 -9.82 20.25
C GLN A 55 -16.71 -8.80 19.95
N THR A 56 -17.78 -9.32 19.36
CA THR A 56 -19.07 -8.63 19.16
C THR A 56 -19.57 -8.04 20.47
N GLY A 57 -19.45 -6.73 20.61
CA GLY A 57 -19.82 -6.02 21.83
C GLY A 57 -19.70 -4.50 21.73
N GLY A 58 -20.09 -3.91 20.60
CA GLY A 58 -20.15 -2.46 20.44
C GLY A 58 -21.33 -2.10 19.54
N GLU A 59 -22.14 -1.15 19.97
CA GLU A 59 -23.29 -0.62 19.23
C GLU A 59 -22.91 -0.28 17.78
N ASN A 60 -23.79 -0.58 16.83
CA ASN A 60 -23.66 -0.25 15.40
C ASN A 60 -23.15 1.20 15.22
N ASN A 61 -21.84 1.38 15.08
CA ASN A 61 -21.26 2.69 14.91
C ASN A 61 -21.25 2.99 13.39
N PRO A 62 -21.99 4.01 12.91
CA PRO A 62 -22.10 4.27 11.47
C PRO A 62 -20.75 4.52 10.77
N ASP A 63 -19.71 4.84 11.54
CA ASP A 63 -18.35 5.09 11.06
C ASP A 63 -17.69 3.86 10.41
N GLU A 64 -18.17 2.65 10.66
CA GLU A 64 -17.56 1.41 10.14
C GLU A 64 -17.74 1.23 8.62
N TYR A 65 -18.78 1.83 8.04
CA TYR A 65 -19.01 1.85 6.59
C TYR A 65 -18.26 2.97 5.86
N THR A 66 -17.36 3.67 6.55
CA THR A 66 -16.60 4.77 5.96
C THR A 66 -15.15 4.39 5.61
N LYS A 67 -14.70 3.19 6.01
CA LYS A 67 -13.33 2.74 5.77
C LYS A 67 -13.04 2.65 4.27
N LEU A 68 -11.92 3.22 3.85
CA LEU A 68 -11.43 3.16 2.48
C LEU A 68 -10.68 1.86 2.16
N TRP A 69 -10.44 1.04 3.17
CA TRP A 69 -9.78 -0.26 3.05
C TRP A 69 -10.26 -1.21 4.15
N PRO A 70 -11.49 -1.74 4.04
CA PRO A 70 -12.06 -2.58 5.09
C PRO A 70 -11.29 -3.91 5.20
N LEU A 71 -10.84 -4.21 6.40
CA LEU A 71 -10.07 -5.42 6.74
C LEU A 71 -10.88 -6.42 7.56
N THR A 72 -12.20 -6.37 7.44
CA THR A 72 -13.10 -7.31 8.12
C THR A 72 -12.99 -8.70 7.51
N GLN A 73 -12.74 -9.71 8.35
CA GLN A 73 -12.64 -11.10 7.94
C GLN A 73 -13.85 -11.56 7.10
N GLY A 74 -13.58 -12.31 6.05
CA GLY A 74 -14.59 -12.80 5.11
C GLY A 74 -15.02 -11.79 4.06
N SER A 75 -14.51 -10.55 4.08
CA SER A 75 -14.75 -9.58 2.99
C SER A 75 -14.08 -10.05 1.70
N THR A 76 -14.76 -9.87 0.57
CA THR A 76 -14.25 -10.30 -0.74
C THR A 76 -14.44 -9.25 -1.83
N TRP A 77 -13.52 -9.26 -2.80
CA TRP A 77 -13.59 -8.48 -4.04
C TRP A 77 -13.19 -9.33 -5.21
N THR A 78 -13.90 -9.18 -6.32
CA THR A 78 -13.49 -9.74 -7.61
C THR A 78 -13.26 -8.60 -8.58
N TYR A 79 -12.06 -8.58 -9.16
CA TYR A 79 -11.64 -7.62 -10.17
C TYR A 79 -11.49 -8.31 -11.51
N ARG A 80 -11.87 -7.60 -12.57
CA ARG A 80 -11.42 -7.89 -13.93
C ARG A 80 -10.11 -7.15 -14.13
N ILE A 81 -9.09 -7.90 -14.55
CA ILE A 81 -7.77 -7.37 -14.89
C ILE A 81 -7.66 -7.33 -16.40
N ASN A 82 -7.28 -6.17 -16.94
CA ASN A 82 -6.86 -6.01 -18.32
C ASN A 82 -5.36 -5.74 -18.32
N ASP A 83 -4.58 -6.78 -18.60
CA ASP A 83 -3.13 -6.77 -18.60
C ASP A 83 -2.62 -6.81 -20.04
N PRO A 84 -1.77 -5.84 -20.47
CA PRO A 84 -1.30 -5.79 -21.85
C PRO A 84 -0.40 -6.97 -22.25
N VAL A 85 0.13 -7.72 -21.27
CA VAL A 85 1.03 -8.87 -21.50
C VAL A 85 0.28 -10.19 -21.32
N SER A 86 -0.48 -10.30 -20.23
CA SER A 86 -1.14 -11.56 -19.83
C SER A 86 -2.59 -11.67 -20.27
N GLY A 87 -3.13 -10.67 -20.99
CA GLY A 87 -4.50 -10.63 -21.44
C GLY A 87 -5.51 -10.30 -20.33
N VAL A 88 -6.76 -10.72 -20.54
CA VAL A 88 -7.86 -10.45 -19.60
C VAL A 88 -8.08 -11.66 -18.69
N PHE A 89 -8.10 -11.43 -17.38
CA PHE A 89 -8.34 -12.46 -16.37
C PHE A 89 -8.97 -11.87 -15.10
N ASN A 90 -9.37 -12.73 -14.16
CA ASN A 90 -9.97 -12.30 -12.90
C ASN A 90 -8.97 -12.38 -11.74
N LYS A 91 -9.10 -11.45 -10.80
CA LYS A 91 -8.44 -11.47 -9.50
C LYS A 91 -9.49 -11.48 -8.40
N THR A 92 -9.42 -12.43 -7.49
CA THR A 92 -10.22 -12.42 -6.26
C THR A 92 -9.33 -12.03 -5.09
N VAL A 93 -9.84 -11.20 -4.19
CA VAL A 93 -9.20 -10.80 -2.93
C VAL A 93 -10.13 -11.19 -1.80
N THR A 94 -9.58 -11.82 -0.76
CA THR A 94 -10.31 -12.28 0.42
C THR A 94 -9.57 -11.86 1.68
N VAL A 95 -10.26 -11.28 2.64
CA VAL A 95 -9.72 -11.06 3.98
C VAL A 95 -9.86 -12.34 4.79
N LEU A 96 -8.75 -12.92 5.23
CA LEU A 96 -8.73 -14.16 6.01
C LEU A 96 -8.83 -13.92 7.52
N GLY A 97 -8.49 -12.72 7.98
CA GLY A 97 -8.57 -12.32 9.39
C GLY A 97 -7.21 -12.20 10.07
N PRO A 98 -7.17 -12.03 11.40
CA PRO A 98 -5.94 -11.91 12.16
C PRO A 98 -5.05 -13.17 12.06
N GLU A 99 -3.77 -12.99 11.75
CA GLU A 99 -2.75 -14.04 11.72
C GLU A 99 -1.41 -13.46 12.19
N THR A 100 -0.60 -14.25 12.90
CA THR A 100 0.79 -13.87 13.20
C THR A 100 1.55 -13.68 11.90
N VAL A 101 2.26 -12.55 11.75
CA VAL A 101 3.08 -12.30 10.56
C VAL A 101 4.30 -13.22 10.62
N PRO A 102 4.56 -14.03 9.58
CA PRO A 102 5.71 -14.94 9.56
C PRO A 102 7.02 -14.23 9.89
N ASP A 103 7.86 -14.88 10.69
CA ASP A 103 9.17 -14.41 11.14
C ASP A 103 9.12 -13.17 12.08
N THR A 104 7.95 -12.87 12.65
CA THR A 104 7.75 -11.77 13.60
C THR A 104 6.94 -12.25 14.83
N GLN A 105 6.82 -11.38 15.83
CA GLN A 105 5.88 -11.54 16.96
C GLN A 105 4.58 -10.73 16.77
N MET A 106 4.43 -10.01 15.66
CA MET A 106 3.28 -9.16 15.40
C MET A 106 2.10 -9.95 14.83
N THR A 107 0.89 -9.52 15.17
CA THR A 107 -0.35 -10.00 14.55
C THR A 107 -0.86 -8.93 13.60
N ALA A 108 -1.32 -9.34 12.42
CA ALA A 108 -1.89 -8.45 11.41
C ALA A 108 -3.04 -9.16 10.67
N ILE A 109 -3.83 -8.42 9.91
CA ILE A 109 -4.88 -9.01 9.10
C ILE A 109 -4.26 -9.60 7.82
N LYS A 110 -4.41 -10.90 7.63
CA LYS A 110 -4.01 -11.57 6.38
C LYS A 110 -5.07 -11.36 5.31
N VAL A 111 -4.61 -10.87 4.17
CA VAL A 111 -5.39 -10.72 2.95
C VAL A 111 -4.77 -11.63 1.90
N HIS A 112 -5.58 -12.50 1.32
CA HIS A 112 -5.19 -13.40 0.25
C HIS A 112 -5.74 -12.89 -1.07
N SER A 113 -4.94 -12.90 -2.13
CA SER A 113 -5.43 -12.65 -3.48
C SER A 113 -5.03 -13.75 -4.44
N LYS A 114 -5.93 -14.08 -5.36
CA LYS A 114 -5.75 -15.12 -6.38
C LYS A 114 -6.06 -14.56 -7.75
N GLN A 115 -5.13 -14.72 -8.68
CA GLN A 115 -5.22 -14.35 -10.08
C GLN A 115 -5.23 -15.64 -10.90
N ASP A 116 -6.40 -15.98 -11.45
CA ASP A 116 -6.53 -17.16 -12.30
C ASP A 116 -6.15 -16.78 -13.74
N ARG A 117 -4.94 -17.13 -14.15
CA ARG A 117 -4.40 -16.89 -15.50
C ARG A 117 -4.30 -18.19 -16.30
N THR A 118 -5.00 -19.25 -15.89
CA THR A 118 -4.90 -20.56 -16.54
C THR A 118 -5.29 -20.51 -18.02
N ALA A 119 -6.25 -19.65 -18.38
CA ALA A 119 -6.68 -19.45 -19.76
C ALA A 119 -5.67 -18.68 -20.64
N THR A 120 -4.72 -17.94 -20.05
CA THR A 120 -3.79 -17.08 -20.80
C THR A 120 -2.34 -17.52 -20.68
N THR A 121 -1.85 -17.79 -19.46
CA THR A 121 -0.46 -18.20 -19.20
C THR A 121 -0.33 -19.62 -18.65
N GLY A 122 -1.45 -20.30 -18.37
CA GLY A 122 -1.45 -21.65 -17.81
C GLY A 122 -1.06 -21.72 -16.32
N THR A 123 -1.04 -20.57 -15.62
CA THR A 123 -0.59 -20.47 -14.23
C THR A 123 -1.65 -19.85 -13.33
N VAL A 124 -1.59 -20.19 -12.04
CA VAL A 124 -2.32 -19.50 -10.98
C VAL A 124 -1.31 -18.72 -10.16
N TYR A 125 -1.52 -17.41 -10.04
CA TYR A 125 -0.71 -16.56 -9.19
C TYR A 125 -1.51 -16.13 -7.97
N GLU A 126 -0.91 -16.27 -6.80
CA GLU A 126 -1.50 -15.96 -5.51
C GLU A 126 -0.58 -15.04 -4.71
N GLU A 127 -1.16 -14.22 -3.85
CA GLU A 127 -0.43 -13.31 -2.96
C GLU A 127 -1.05 -13.39 -1.56
N ASN A 128 -0.24 -13.63 -0.53
CA ASN A 128 -0.63 -13.35 0.85
C ASN A 128 -0.04 -12.03 1.29
N SER A 129 -0.82 -11.21 1.98
CA SER A 129 -0.39 -9.91 2.48
C SER A 129 -0.88 -9.68 3.90
N TRP A 130 0.03 -9.36 4.82
CA TRP A 130 -0.28 -9.05 6.21
C TRP A 130 -0.35 -7.54 6.39
N GLN A 131 -1.52 -7.05 6.80
CA GLN A 131 -1.85 -5.63 6.78
C GLN A 131 -2.35 -5.15 8.14
N LEU A 132 -1.97 -3.92 8.49
CA LEU A 132 -2.39 -3.26 9.72
C LEU A 132 -2.97 -1.89 9.40
N GLU A 133 -4.12 -1.59 9.99
CA GLU A 133 -4.61 -0.22 10.08
C GLU A 133 -3.85 0.53 11.18
N LEU A 134 -3.53 1.78 10.93
CA LEU A 134 -2.87 2.69 11.86
C LEU A 134 -3.80 3.82 12.28
N THR A 135 -3.60 4.35 13.48
CA THR A 135 -4.42 5.43 14.07
C THR A 135 -4.37 6.74 13.26
N ASN A 136 -3.34 6.91 12.42
CA ASN A 136 -3.18 8.05 11.53
C ASN A 136 -3.97 7.92 10.21
N GLY A 137 -4.81 6.89 10.06
CA GLY A 137 -5.67 6.70 8.89
C GLY A 137 -5.00 6.01 7.71
N LEU A 138 -3.82 5.40 7.91
CA LEU A 138 -3.13 4.58 6.91
C LEU A 138 -3.43 3.09 7.13
N VAL A 139 -3.34 2.31 6.06
CA VAL A 139 -3.13 0.86 6.13
C VAL A 139 -1.73 0.58 5.64
N VAL A 140 -0.93 -0.10 6.46
CA VAL A 140 0.42 -0.55 6.11
C VAL A 140 0.44 -2.06 5.86
N ARG A 141 1.50 -2.51 5.22
CA ARG A 141 1.79 -3.90 4.93
C ARG A 141 3.13 -4.29 5.55
N LEU A 142 3.10 -5.36 6.34
CA LEU A 142 4.27 -5.86 7.07
C LEU A 142 5.02 -6.92 6.24
N ARG A 143 4.28 -7.74 5.50
CA ARG A 143 4.81 -8.80 4.65
C ARG A 143 3.91 -9.05 3.44
N GLU A 144 4.53 -9.46 2.36
CA GLU A 144 3.91 -10.06 1.18
C GLU A 144 4.58 -11.39 0.85
N GLU A 145 3.81 -12.37 0.40
CA GLU A 145 4.32 -13.62 -0.15
C GLU A 145 3.69 -13.88 -1.50
N ASP A 146 4.55 -14.13 -2.50
CA ASP A 146 4.12 -14.49 -3.85
C ASP A 146 4.12 -16.00 -3.99
N ILE A 147 2.99 -16.52 -4.46
CA ILE A 147 2.75 -17.95 -4.64
C ILE A 147 2.42 -18.19 -6.12
N THR A 148 3.11 -19.14 -6.73
CA THR A 148 2.82 -19.60 -8.10
C THR A 148 2.50 -21.07 -8.04
N ASP A 149 1.33 -21.45 -8.57
CA ASP A 149 0.86 -22.84 -8.62
C ASP A 149 0.95 -23.56 -7.26
N GLY A 150 0.56 -22.86 -6.19
CA GLY A 150 0.54 -23.37 -4.82
C GLY A 150 1.89 -23.39 -4.10
N LEU A 151 2.98 -22.98 -4.76
CA LEU A 151 4.30 -22.88 -4.15
C LEU A 151 4.67 -21.43 -3.90
N ARG A 152 5.07 -21.11 -2.66
CA ARG A 152 5.68 -19.81 -2.38
C ARG A 152 6.98 -19.70 -3.17
N THR A 153 7.18 -18.53 -3.76
CA THR A 153 8.32 -18.22 -4.63
C THR A 153 9.23 -17.18 -4.00
N ARG A 154 8.65 -16.21 -3.28
CA ARG A 154 9.38 -15.21 -2.51
C ARG A 154 8.52 -14.59 -1.42
N ALA A 155 9.19 -13.99 -0.44
CA ALA A 155 8.61 -13.09 0.54
C ALA A 155 9.23 -11.69 0.40
N THR A 156 8.40 -10.65 0.52
CA THR A 156 8.84 -9.26 0.56
C THR A 156 8.46 -8.66 1.92
N THR A 157 9.39 -7.96 2.54
CA THR A 157 9.21 -7.29 3.84
C THR A 157 9.74 -5.87 3.78
N TRP A 158 9.27 -5.00 4.68
CA TRP A 158 9.62 -3.59 4.68
C TRP A 158 9.95 -3.07 6.09
N SER A 159 10.91 -2.14 6.18
CA SER A 159 11.24 -1.41 7.40
C SER A 159 11.45 0.09 7.11
N PRO A 160 10.61 1.00 7.63
CA PRO A 160 9.35 0.70 8.30
C PRO A 160 8.34 0.00 7.37
N ALA A 161 7.26 -0.54 7.93
CA ALA A 161 6.16 -1.13 7.17
C ALA A 161 5.63 -0.12 6.14
N MET A 162 5.49 -0.57 4.88
CA MET A 162 5.08 0.29 3.76
C MET A 162 3.57 0.54 3.77
N MET A 163 3.14 1.77 3.45
CA MET A 163 1.73 2.06 3.16
C MET A 163 1.21 1.20 2.00
N LYS A 164 0.09 0.53 2.26
CA LYS A 164 -0.69 -0.21 1.27
C LYS A 164 -1.85 0.62 0.73
N SER A 165 -2.54 1.36 1.60
CA SER A 165 -3.72 2.15 1.27
C SER A 165 -4.03 3.17 2.36
N LEU A 166 -5.08 3.96 2.15
CA LEU A 166 -5.74 4.76 3.17
C LEU A 166 -6.80 3.90 3.88
N ALA A 167 -6.88 4.00 5.20
CA ALA A 167 -8.00 3.51 5.99
C ALA A 167 -9.14 4.55 6.04
N ALA A 168 -8.80 5.84 6.03
CA ALA A 168 -9.75 6.95 6.04
C ALA A 168 -9.34 8.05 5.07
N ALA A 169 -10.31 8.82 4.57
CA ALA A 169 -10.01 9.97 3.73
C ALA A 169 -9.36 11.09 4.58
N PRO A 170 -8.25 11.70 4.14
CA PRO A 170 -7.65 12.82 4.87
C PRO A 170 -8.61 14.01 4.90
N ALA A 171 -8.58 14.82 5.97
CA ALA A 171 -9.51 15.94 6.12
C ALA A 171 -9.39 16.97 4.98
N SER A 172 -8.18 17.34 4.60
CA SER A 172 -7.86 18.30 3.53
C SER A 172 -7.33 17.62 2.27
N VAL A 173 -7.62 18.22 1.10
CA VAL A 173 -7.08 17.82 -0.21
C VAL A 173 -6.58 19.08 -0.93
N PRO A 174 -5.39 19.08 -1.58
CA PRO A 174 -4.51 17.93 -1.76
C PRO A 174 -3.87 17.45 -0.46
N TRP A 175 -3.62 16.16 -0.37
CA TRP A 175 -2.88 15.52 0.72
C TRP A 175 -1.75 14.70 0.14
N GLU A 176 -0.63 14.67 0.84
CA GLU A 176 0.55 13.90 0.44
C GLU A 176 1.18 13.19 1.63
N HIS A 177 1.70 12.00 1.39
CA HIS A 177 2.49 11.22 2.34
C HIS A 177 3.64 10.54 1.61
N GLN A 178 4.83 10.56 2.22
CA GLN A 178 6.01 9.95 1.65
C GLN A 178 6.47 8.78 2.52
N ASP A 179 6.66 7.63 1.87
CA ASP A 179 7.24 6.43 2.45
C ASP A 179 8.65 6.23 1.90
N ALA A 180 9.66 6.43 2.73
CA ALA A 180 11.01 5.93 2.46
C ALA A 180 11.18 4.65 3.27
N VAL A 181 11.42 3.51 2.61
CA VAL A 181 11.47 2.20 3.27
C VAL A 181 12.68 1.41 2.80
N ARG A 182 13.19 0.55 3.68
CA ARG A 182 13.99 -0.62 3.28
C ARG A 182 13.04 -1.71 2.82
N GLU A 183 13.24 -2.25 1.63
CA GLU A 183 12.53 -3.41 1.07
C GLU A 183 13.50 -4.58 0.98
N LEU A 184 13.15 -5.73 1.55
CA LEU A 184 13.92 -6.96 1.46
C LEU A 184 13.07 -8.05 0.81
N ILE A 185 13.56 -8.59 -0.29
CA ILE A 185 12.99 -9.75 -0.98
C ILE A 185 13.85 -10.97 -0.66
N THR A 186 13.21 -12.05 -0.19
CA THR A 186 13.84 -13.35 0.04
C THR A 186 13.21 -14.37 -0.90
N TYR A 187 14.03 -15.02 -1.72
CA TYR A 187 13.57 -16.03 -2.68
C TYR A 187 13.64 -17.42 -2.05
N ASP A 188 12.58 -18.23 -2.25
CA ASP A 188 12.56 -19.59 -1.71
C ASP A 188 13.55 -20.53 -2.43
N ALA A 189 13.92 -20.20 -3.67
CA ALA A 189 15.02 -20.83 -4.38
C ALA A 189 16.42 -20.46 -3.84
N GLY A 190 16.49 -19.57 -2.85
CA GLY A 190 17.71 -19.06 -2.24
C GLY A 190 18.07 -17.64 -2.71
N GLY A 191 18.75 -16.91 -1.82
CA GLY A 191 19.22 -15.55 -2.06
C GLY A 191 18.26 -14.46 -1.61
N THR A 192 18.78 -13.23 -1.57
CA THR A 192 18.05 -12.03 -1.14
C THR A 192 18.34 -10.83 -2.04
N GLU A 193 17.39 -9.90 -2.11
CA GLU A 193 17.53 -8.62 -2.80
C GLU A 193 17.02 -7.49 -1.91
N GLY A 194 17.90 -6.55 -1.56
CA GLY A 194 17.58 -5.37 -0.77
C GLY A 194 17.48 -4.10 -1.62
N LYS A 195 16.44 -3.29 -1.39
CA LYS A 195 16.17 -2.03 -2.08
C LYS A 195 15.76 -0.95 -1.08
N ASP A 196 15.98 0.31 -1.43
CA ASP A 196 15.57 1.45 -0.61
C ASP A 196 14.65 2.38 -1.42
N PRO A 197 13.43 1.93 -1.77
CA PRO A 197 12.52 2.75 -2.54
C PRO A 197 11.90 3.88 -1.71
N THR A 198 11.63 5.00 -2.40
CA THR A 198 10.77 6.06 -1.88
C THR A 198 9.46 6.07 -2.69
N TYR A 199 8.34 6.06 -1.99
CA TYR A 199 7.00 6.20 -2.56
C TYR A 199 6.37 7.51 -2.10
N VAL A 200 5.59 8.13 -2.97
CA VAL A 200 4.79 9.32 -2.63
C VAL A 200 3.33 9.01 -2.93
N TRP A 201 2.51 9.07 -1.90
CA TRP A 201 1.06 8.87 -1.96
C TRP A 201 0.36 10.22 -1.94
N LYS A 202 -0.57 10.44 -2.86
CA LYS A 202 -1.31 11.70 -2.98
C LYS A 202 -2.80 11.43 -3.04
N VAL A 203 -3.60 12.14 -2.24
CA VAL A 203 -5.04 12.25 -2.50
C VAL A 203 -5.25 13.46 -3.40
N LEU A 204 -5.75 13.20 -4.59
CA LEU A 204 -5.91 14.22 -5.64
C LEU A 204 -7.31 14.83 -5.63
N ALA A 205 -8.33 14.02 -5.34
CA ALA A 205 -9.72 14.45 -5.35
C ALA A 205 -10.59 13.56 -4.46
N LYS A 206 -11.70 14.13 -3.99
CA LYS A 206 -12.81 13.42 -3.32
C LYS A 206 -14.05 13.51 -4.18
N ASP A 207 -15.04 12.67 -3.88
CA ASP A 207 -16.36 12.68 -4.51
C ASP A 207 -16.29 12.56 -6.04
N VAL A 208 -15.32 11.78 -6.51
CA VAL A 208 -15.14 11.49 -7.93
C VAL A 208 -16.13 10.42 -8.34
N THR A 209 -16.77 10.63 -9.49
CA THR A 209 -17.59 9.58 -10.11
C THR A 209 -16.70 8.59 -10.88
N VAL A 210 -16.85 7.31 -10.57
CA VAL A 210 -16.18 6.21 -11.28
C VAL A 210 -17.20 5.11 -11.59
N THR A 211 -17.17 4.61 -12.83
CA THR A 211 -18.00 3.50 -13.27
C THR A 211 -17.11 2.28 -13.49
N THR A 212 -17.52 1.15 -12.94
CA THR A 212 -16.90 -0.16 -13.12
C THR A 212 -18.00 -1.19 -13.42
N PRO A 213 -17.67 -2.45 -13.74
CA PRO A 213 -18.70 -3.48 -13.91
C PRO A 213 -19.58 -3.73 -12.67
N ALA A 214 -19.08 -3.40 -11.46
CA ALA A 214 -19.85 -3.46 -10.21
C ALA A 214 -20.87 -2.31 -10.05
N GLY A 215 -20.83 -1.29 -10.90
CA GLY A 215 -21.74 -0.14 -10.87
C GLY A 215 -21.04 1.21 -10.95
N THR A 216 -21.80 2.27 -10.69
CA THR A 216 -21.30 3.65 -10.64
C THR A 216 -21.24 4.12 -9.20
N PHE A 217 -20.08 4.61 -8.79
CA PHE A 217 -19.82 5.18 -7.46
C PHE A 217 -19.55 6.67 -7.62
N THR A 218 -20.23 7.51 -6.83
CA THR A 218 -20.13 8.98 -6.91
C THR A 218 -19.29 9.60 -5.80
N ASN A 219 -18.87 8.80 -4.82
CA ASN A 219 -18.15 9.21 -3.62
C ASN A 219 -16.71 8.65 -3.58
N ALA A 220 -16.08 8.42 -4.75
CA ALA A 220 -14.75 7.83 -4.79
C ALA A 220 -13.65 8.85 -4.46
N ILE A 221 -12.63 8.37 -3.77
CA ILE A 221 -11.40 9.10 -3.46
C ILE A 221 -10.34 8.69 -4.48
N LYS A 222 -9.85 9.67 -5.24
CA LYS A 222 -8.79 9.44 -6.23
C LYS A 222 -7.42 9.60 -5.58
N VAL A 223 -6.65 8.53 -5.58
CA VAL A 223 -5.32 8.44 -4.95
C VAL A 223 -4.28 8.13 -6.02
N GLN A 224 -3.13 8.79 -5.96
CA GLN A 224 -1.97 8.49 -6.79
C GLN A 224 -0.84 7.94 -5.91
N ARG A 225 -0.11 6.95 -6.42
CA ARG A 225 1.16 6.50 -5.84
C ARG A 225 2.26 6.64 -6.88
N ASP A 226 3.26 7.42 -6.55
CA ASP A 226 4.51 7.55 -7.31
C ASP A 226 5.60 6.71 -6.67
N LYS A 227 6.50 6.16 -7.49
CA LYS A 227 7.78 5.60 -7.04
C LYS A 227 8.90 6.53 -7.52
N LEU A 228 9.78 6.95 -6.62
CA LEU A 228 10.87 7.85 -6.97
C LEU A 228 12.12 7.09 -7.40
N ASN A 229 12.93 7.70 -8.26
CA ASN A 229 14.30 7.28 -8.54
C ASN A 229 15.28 7.83 -7.48
N LYS A 230 16.56 7.50 -7.60
CA LYS A 230 17.60 7.95 -6.64
C LYS A 230 17.81 9.47 -6.63
N SER A 231 17.40 10.16 -7.69
CA SER A 231 17.44 11.62 -7.82
C SER A 231 16.18 12.30 -7.27
N GLY A 232 15.20 11.53 -6.78
CA GLY A 232 13.92 12.04 -6.27
C GLY A 232 12.86 12.29 -7.36
N GLU A 233 13.11 11.87 -8.61
CA GLU A 233 12.16 12.08 -9.72
C GLU A 233 11.17 10.91 -9.81
N VAL A 234 9.95 11.20 -10.26
CA VAL A 234 8.90 10.19 -10.45
C VAL A 234 9.28 9.24 -11.59
N LYS A 235 9.17 7.94 -11.33
CA LYS A 235 9.20 6.89 -12.37
C LYS A 235 7.80 6.73 -12.95
N GLU A 236 7.53 7.42 -14.05
CA GLU A 236 6.19 7.47 -14.67
C GLU A 236 5.65 6.07 -14.98
N GLU A 237 6.49 5.13 -15.41
CA GLU A 237 6.10 3.75 -15.71
C GLU A 237 5.66 2.95 -14.47
N LYS A 238 6.01 3.43 -13.27
CA LYS A 238 5.65 2.83 -11.97
C LYS A 238 4.54 3.59 -11.24
N GLN A 239 4.05 4.69 -11.80
CA GLN A 239 2.91 5.42 -11.24
C GLN A 239 1.66 4.54 -11.22
N ARG A 240 0.87 4.67 -10.17
CA ARG A 240 -0.44 4.03 -10.04
C ARG A 240 -1.50 5.04 -9.64
N MET A 241 -2.70 4.87 -10.18
CA MET A 241 -3.90 5.59 -9.77
C MET A 241 -4.88 4.60 -9.17
N TYR A 242 -5.47 4.97 -8.03
CA TYR A 242 -6.46 4.19 -7.32
C TYR A 242 -7.74 5.00 -7.12
N TRP A 243 -8.88 4.32 -7.17
CA TRP A 243 -10.15 4.85 -6.73
C TRP A 243 -10.63 4.01 -5.56
N LEU A 244 -10.73 4.65 -4.40
CA LEU A 244 -11.19 4.03 -3.16
C LEU A 244 -12.58 4.57 -2.82
N VAL A 245 -13.52 3.69 -2.51
CA VAL A 245 -14.89 4.06 -2.13
C VAL A 245 -15.11 3.71 -0.66
N PRO A 246 -15.57 4.65 0.20
CA PRO A 246 -15.91 4.37 1.58
C PRO A 246 -16.85 3.18 1.73
N GLY A 247 -16.50 2.22 2.59
CA GLY A 247 -17.28 1.00 2.85
C GLY A 247 -17.17 -0.08 1.77
N VAL A 248 -16.50 0.20 0.65
CA VAL A 248 -16.28 -0.75 -0.44
C VAL A 248 -14.79 -1.07 -0.58
N GLY A 249 -13.88 -0.11 -0.44
CA GLY A 249 -12.47 -0.30 -0.71
C GLY A 249 -12.07 0.09 -2.13
N LYS A 250 -11.04 -0.55 -2.68
CA LYS A 250 -10.56 -0.25 -4.05
C LYS A 250 -11.58 -0.71 -5.08
N VAL A 251 -12.08 0.22 -5.89
CA VAL A 251 -12.98 -0.07 -7.02
C VAL A 251 -12.27 -0.07 -8.36
N ARG A 252 -11.17 0.68 -8.49
CA ARG A 252 -10.37 0.73 -9.72
C ARG A 252 -8.89 0.99 -9.44
N GLU A 253 -8.03 0.41 -10.27
CA GLU A 253 -6.61 0.74 -10.36
C GLU A 253 -6.17 0.90 -11.81
N GLU A 254 -5.31 1.88 -12.07
CA GLU A 254 -4.65 2.10 -13.36
C GLU A 254 -3.14 2.24 -13.20
N GLY A 255 -2.39 1.83 -14.22
CA GLY A 255 -0.93 1.86 -14.27
C GLY A 255 -0.39 0.92 -15.34
N GLU A 256 0.47 -0.03 -14.96
CA GLU A 256 0.96 -1.10 -15.86
C GLU A 256 -0.16 -1.96 -16.44
N ARG A 257 -1.27 -2.08 -15.71
CA ARG A 257 -2.49 -2.78 -16.10
C ARG A 257 -3.69 -2.08 -15.48
N THR A 258 -4.89 -2.41 -15.95
CA THR A 258 -6.12 -1.90 -15.36
C THR A 258 -6.78 -2.98 -14.51
N GLU A 259 -7.19 -2.65 -13.29
CA GLU A 259 -8.03 -3.50 -12.44
C GLU A 259 -9.37 -2.79 -12.20
N GLU A 260 -10.49 -3.43 -12.53
CA GLU A 260 -11.84 -2.88 -12.34
C GLU A 260 -12.69 -3.82 -11.50
N LEU A 261 -13.36 -3.28 -10.49
CA LEU A 261 -14.21 -4.06 -9.60
C LEU A 261 -15.43 -4.60 -10.36
N VAL A 262 -15.64 -5.91 -10.26
CA VAL A 262 -16.77 -6.65 -10.85
C VAL A 262 -17.83 -6.95 -9.80
N SER A 263 -17.42 -7.38 -8.62
CA SER A 263 -18.32 -7.66 -7.49
C SER A 263 -17.56 -7.56 -6.18
N PHE A 264 -18.30 -7.30 -5.10
CA PHE A 264 -17.75 -7.23 -3.75
C PHE A 264 -18.79 -7.70 -2.74
N ASP A 265 -18.30 -8.15 -1.59
CA ASP A 265 -19.08 -8.50 -0.41
C ASP A 265 -18.26 -8.11 0.81
N VAL A 266 -18.51 -6.91 1.34
CA VAL A 266 -17.80 -6.35 2.49
C VAL A 266 -18.56 -6.70 3.75
N LYS A 267 -17.87 -7.35 4.70
CA LYS A 267 -18.45 -7.74 5.99
C LYS A 267 -18.44 -6.57 6.96
N LYS A 268 -19.46 -6.56 7.82
CA LYS A 268 -19.50 -5.64 8.96
C LYS A 268 -18.47 -6.11 10.00
N PRO A 269 -17.73 -5.19 10.63
CA PRO A 269 -16.90 -5.49 11.79
C PRO A 269 -17.64 -6.34 12.84
#